data_AF-X1GDR5-F1
#
_entry.id   AF-X1GDR5-F1
#
_cell.length_a   1.000
_cell.length_b   1.000
_cell.length_c   1.000
_cell.angle_alpha   90.00
_cell.angle_beta   90.00
_cell.angle_gamma   90.00
#
_symmetry.space_group_name_H-M   'P 1'
#
loop_
_entity.id
_entity.type
_entity.pdbx_description
1 polymer ?
#
loop_
_entity_poly.entity_id
_entity_poly.type
_entity_poly.pdbx_seq_one_letter_code
_entity_poly.pdbx_strand_id
1 'polypeptide(L)'
;MTVKEKVKAFYKKASEGKWSNFVIYPNELKAYAGMECVSYDPKEDCPADSYRRFYNGAVLKYTRLCVDMTADERAAVISLGLQLKPQCFWCTKADGSASGINNCHIQYAGREITADELWLPELKQRAIDLGHDIRYSAISDIGWGFYGATTGEAYDGLDSFMKTTGVIGSARRYPHGSGYVWAYRMIYAYSMVGISEPAHDTALSIAITDEAGNPITESVVGETVYITGQLKDIVDDVALQGALITLYRNGVATANTDITEDASGIYSIPYTVVSADVPTIRFKTHFAGT
;
A
#
# COMPACT_ATOMS: atom_id res chain seq x y z
N MET A 1 19.45 -8.49 -3.66
CA MET A 1 18.23 -7.65 -3.58
C MET A 1 17.81 -7.26 -4.98
N THR A 2 16.62 -7.69 -5.41
CA THR A 2 16.00 -7.31 -6.69
C THR A 2 15.66 -5.81 -6.71
N VAL A 3 15.30 -5.25 -7.87
CA VAL A 3 14.86 -3.84 -7.95
C VAL A 3 13.58 -3.63 -7.15
N LYS A 4 12.63 -4.57 -7.26
CA LYS A 4 11.36 -4.52 -6.53
C LYS A 4 11.55 -4.55 -5.00
N GLU A 5 12.51 -5.33 -4.51
CA GLU A 5 12.91 -5.35 -3.09
C GLU A 5 13.61 -4.04 -2.67
N LYS A 6 14.45 -3.45 -3.53
CA LYS A 6 15.06 -2.12 -3.28
C LYS A 6 13.97 -1.05 -3.16
N VAL A 7 12.97 -1.07 -4.04
CA VAL A 7 11.84 -0.14 -4.00
C VAL A 7 11.01 -0.34 -2.74
N LYS A 8 10.74 -1.58 -2.34
CA LYS A 8 10.09 -1.89 -1.05
C LYS A 8 10.86 -1.30 0.13
N ALA A 9 12.18 -1.53 0.18
CA ALA A 9 13.03 -0.96 1.23
C ALA A 9 13.03 0.59 1.22
N PHE A 10 12.92 1.20 0.03
CA PHE A 10 12.76 2.64 -0.10
C PHE A 10 11.42 3.13 0.46
N TYR A 11 10.30 2.47 0.14
CA TYR A 11 8.98 2.83 0.67
C TYR A 11 8.95 2.77 2.20
N LYS A 12 9.60 1.76 2.80
CA LYS A 12 9.74 1.66 4.26
C LYS A 12 10.41 2.90 4.85
N LYS A 13 11.60 3.28 4.35
CA LYS A 13 12.31 4.49 4.79
C LYS A 13 11.50 5.78 4.56
N ALA A 14 10.85 5.88 3.41
CA ALA A 14 10.00 7.03 3.09
C ALA A 14 8.79 7.14 4.03
N SER A 15 8.22 6.00 4.46
CA SER A 15 7.15 5.92 5.46
C SER A 15 7.61 6.37 6.84
N GLU A 16 8.73 5.82 7.34
CA GLU A 16 9.34 6.20 8.61
C GLU A 16 9.65 7.71 8.66
N GLY A 17 10.20 8.26 7.57
CA GLY A 17 10.53 9.67 7.44
C GLY A 17 9.37 10.57 7.01
N LYS A 18 8.19 10.01 6.68
CA LYS A 18 7.02 10.72 6.12
C LYS A 18 7.37 11.63 4.92
N TRP A 19 8.22 11.15 4.01
CA TRP A 19 8.72 11.97 2.90
C TRP A 19 7.68 12.17 1.80
N SER A 20 6.96 13.30 1.85
CA SER A 20 5.87 13.62 0.94
C SER A 20 6.30 14.10 -0.45
N ASN A 21 7.56 14.48 -0.64
CA ASN A 21 8.06 14.91 -1.95
C ASN A 21 8.37 13.73 -2.89
N PHE A 22 8.37 12.48 -2.39
CA PHE A 22 8.53 11.29 -3.24
C PHE A 22 7.18 10.74 -3.66
N VAL A 23 7.00 10.66 -4.97
CA VAL A 23 5.72 10.32 -5.59
C VAL A 23 5.93 9.39 -6.77
N ILE A 24 4.93 8.55 -6.99
CA ILE A 24 4.82 7.66 -8.13
C ILE A 24 3.79 8.26 -9.06
N TYR A 25 4.16 8.44 -10.31
CA TYR A 25 3.22 8.72 -11.38
C TYR A 25 3.08 7.44 -12.21
N PRO A 26 1.91 6.80 -12.24
CA PRO A 26 1.70 5.59 -13.04
C PRO A 26 1.94 5.80 -14.54
N ASN A 27 1.67 7.01 -15.02
CA ASN A 27 2.14 7.50 -16.31
C ASN A 27 2.37 9.02 -16.23
N GLU A 28 3.64 9.45 -16.25
CA GLU A 28 3.96 10.87 -16.11
C GLU A 28 3.39 11.72 -17.24
N LEU A 29 3.57 11.31 -18.50
CA LEU A 29 3.07 12.04 -19.66
C LEU A 29 1.56 12.24 -19.60
N LYS A 30 0.79 11.20 -19.25
CA LYS A 30 -0.68 11.31 -19.10
C LYS A 30 -1.06 12.23 -17.95
N ALA A 31 -0.35 12.12 -16.82
CA ALA A 31 -0.62 12.96 -15.67
C ALA A 31 -0.42 14.45 -15.96
N TYR A 32 0.50 14.79 -16.86
CA TYR A 32 0.70 16.17 -17.31
C TYR A 32 0.05 16.50 -18.65
N ALA A 33 -0.76 15.61 -19.24
CA ALA A 33 -1.43 15.87 -20.52
C ALA A 33 -2.29 17.14 -20.48
N GLY A 34 -2.89 17.45 -19.33
CA GLY A 34 -3.66 18.69 -19.12
C GLY A 34 -2.82 19.97 -18.99
N MET A 35 -1.48 19.90 -19.02
CA MET A 35 -0.63 21.09 -19.12
C MET A 35 -0.54 21.61 -20.55
N GLU A 36 -0.86 20.79 -21.56
CA GLU A 36 -0.91 21.17 -22.97
C GLU A 36 0.39 21.86 -23.46
N CYS A 37 1.55 21.31 -23.06
CA CYS A 37 2.84 21.81 -23.53
C CYS A 37 2.95 21.64 -25.05
N VAL A 38 3.13 22.74 -25.76
CA VAL A 38 3.40 22.77 -27.20
C VAL A 38 4.90 22.80 -27.51
N SER A 39 5.73 23.26 -26.57
CA SER A 39 7.19 23.13 -26.63
C SER A 39 7.79 22.75 -25.28
N TYR A 40 9.02 22.24 -25.35
CA TYR A 40 9.80 21.73 -24.24
C TYR A 40 11.19 22.33 -24.30
N ASP A 41 11.37 23.48 -23.66
CA ASP A 41 12.60 24.27 -23.77
C ASP A 41 13.50 24.01 -22.54
N PRO A 42 14.80 23.75 -22.69
CA PRO A 42 15.68 23.59 -21.53
C PRO A 42 15.74 24.89 -20.74
N LYS A 43 15.79 24.82 -19.41
CA LYS A 43 16.15 25.98 -18.60
C LYS A 43 17.67 26.11 -18.55
N GLU A 44 18.14 27.34 -18.45
CA GLU A 44 19.57 27.66 -18.45
C GLU A 44 20.30 27.12 -17.21
N ASP A 45 19.59 27.01 -16.08
CA ASP A 45 20.08 26.51 -14.80
C ASP A 45 19.97 24.98 -14.65
N CYS A 46 19.47 24.28 -15.67
CA CYS A 46 19.34 22.83 -15.62
C CYS A 46 20.70 22.12 -15.74
N PRO A 47 20.94 21.04 -14.97
CA PRO A 47 22.05 20.13 -15.24
C PRO A 47 22.03 19.65 -16.70
N ALA A 48 23.20 19.58 -17.34
CA ALA A 48 23.32 19.30 -18.77
C ALA A 48 22.69 17.95 -19.19
N ASP A 49 22.68 16.98 -18.27
CA ASP A 49 22.16 15.65 -18.49
C ASP A 49 20.65 15.53 -18.18
N SER A 50 19.96 16.62 -17.84
CA SER A 50 18.55 16.58 -17.44
C SER A 50 17.61 16.07 -18.53
N TYR A 51 16.55 15.36 -18.14
CA TYR A 51 15.40 15.16 -19.01
C TYR A 51 14.72 16.48 -19.32
N ARG A 52 14.37 16.64 -20.61
CA ARG A 52 13.77 17.87 -21.14
C ARG A 52 12.30 17.67 -21.55
N ARG A 53 11.68 16.58 -21.14
CA ARG A 53 10.26 16.28 -21.41
C ARG A 53 9.72 15.31 -20.38
N PHE A 54 8.40 15.16 -20.36
CA PHE A 54 7.74 14.12 -19.57
C PHE A 54 8.02 12.73 -20.13
N TYR A 55 8.22 11.77 -19.23
CA TYR A 55 8.40 10.37 -19.57
C TYR A 55 7.06 9.71 -19.89
N ASN A 56 7.00 8.91 -20.97
CA ASN A 56 5.81 8.15 -21.31
C ASN A 56 5.82 6.79 -20.61
N GLY A 57 5.44 6.79 -19.33
CA GLY A 57 5.40 5.58 -18.51
C GLY A 57 5.45 5.89 -17.02
N ALA A 58 5.52 4.83 -16.23
CA ALA A 58 5.61 4.94 -14.78
C ALA A 58 6.94 5.54 -14.35
N VAL A 59 6.91 6.42 -13.35
CA VAL A 59 8.12 7.00 -12.74
C VAL A 59 7.96 7.08 -11.22
N LEU A 60 9.04 6.79 -10.51
CA LEU A 60 9.23 7.24 -9.13
C LEU A 60 10.07 8.51 -9.18
N LYS A 61 9.58 9.60 -8.57
CA LYS A 61 10.30 10.86 -8.59
C LYS A 61 10.18 11.64 -7.29
N TYR A 62 11.16 12.49 -7.06
CA TYR A 62 11.10 13.59 -6.12
C TYR A 62 10.60 14.83 -6.85
N THR A 63 9.62 15.54 -6.27
CA THR A 63 8.89 16.65 -6.93
C THR A 63 9.66 17.96 -7.01
N ARG A 64 10.98 17.94 -6.78
CA ARG A 64 11.91 19.08 -6.91
C ARG A 64 13.20 18.63 -7.58
N LEU A 65 14.18 19.51 -7.74
CA LEU A 65 15.47 19.11 -8.32
C LEU A 65 16.20 18.12 -7.39
N CYS A 66 17.06 17.28 -7.96
CA CYS A 66 17.80 16.29 -7.17
C CYS A 66 18.62 16.93 -6.05
N VAL A 67 19.16 18.12 -6.29
CA VAL A 67 19.96 18.90 -5.33
C VAL A 67 19.16 19.36 -4.11
N ASP A 68 17.83 19.40 -4.21
CA ASP A 68 16.94 19.85 -3.13
C ASP A 68 16.55 18.72 -2.17
N MET A 69 17.04 17.49 -2.37
CA MET A 69 16.86 16.41 -1.41
C MET A 69 17.69 16.67 -0.16
N THR A 70 17.12 16.36 1.01
CA THR A 70 17.90 16.30 2.26
C THR A 70 18.99 15.23 2.19
N ALA A 71 19.96 15.31 3.10
CA ALA A 71 21.03 14.32 3.18
C ALA A 71 20.49 12.90 3.41
N ASP A 72 19.48 12.74 4.27
CA ASP A 72 18.90 11.45 4.62
C ASP A 72 18.10 10.84 3.46
N GLU A 73 17.26 11.63 2.80
CA GLU A 73 16.51 11.21 1.61
C GLU A 73 17.47 10.76 0.50
N ARG A 74 18.51 11.55 0.22
CA ARG A 74 19.53 11.23 -0.76
C ARG A 74 20.28 9.96 -0.40
N ALA A 75 20.71 9.83 0.86
CA ALA A 75 21.41 8.63 1.34
C ALA A 75 20.52 7.38 1.24
N ALA A 76 19.21 7.49 1.51
CA ALA A 76 18.28 6.38 1.36
C ALA A 76 18.15 5.89 -0.08
N VAL A 77 18.11 6.79 -1.06
CA VAL A 77 18.11 6.41 -2.48
C VAL A 77 19.44 5.77 -2.89
N ILE A 78 20.56 6.44 -2.61
CA ILE A 78 21.89 6.01 -3.08
C ILE A 78 22.35 4.71 -2.40
N SER A 79 22.08 4.52 -1.10
CA SER A 79 22.44 3.29 -0.37
C SER A 79 21.73 2.04 -0.92
N LEU A 80 20.57 2.21 -1.57
CA LEU A 80 19.86 1.13 -2.24
C LEU A 80 20.38 0.89 -3.67
N GLY A 81 21.39 1.63 -4.14
CA GLY A 81 21.92 1.55 -5.50
C GLY A 81 20.95 2.09 -6.56
N LEU A 82 19.99 2.92 -6.15
CA LEU A 82 19.14 3.69 -7.05
C LEU A 82 19.89 4.96 -7.49
N GLN A 83 19.55 5.48 -8.66
CA GLN A 83 20.22 6.59 -9.30
C GLN A 83 19.30 7.81 -9.38
N LEU A 84 19.89 9.00 -9.31
CA LEU A 84 19.16 10.27 -9.42
C LEU A 84 19.33 10.82 -10.82
N LYS A 85 18.23 11.13 -11.50
CA LYS A 85 18.22 11.73 -12.83
C LYS A 85 17.41 13.02 -12.83
N PRO A 86 18.03 14.20 -12.98
CA PRO A 86 17.29 15.45 -12.99
C PRO A 86 16.37 15.56 -14.20
N GLN A 87 15.21 16.18 -14.02
CA GLN A 87 14.28 16.57 -15.08
C GLN A 87 13.98 18.06 -14.92
N CYS A 88 14.33 18.84 -15.93
CA CYS A 88 14.34 20.29 -15.82
C CYS A 88 14.12 20.92 -17.21
N PHE A 89 12.98 21.61 -17.38
CA PHE A 89 12.59 22.29 -18.62
C PHE A 89 11.42 23.25 -18.41
N TRP A 90 11.21 24.17 -19.35
CA TRP A 90 10.01 24.97 -19.52
C TRP A 90 8.99 24.19 -20.37
N CYS A 91 7.80 24.00 -19.82
CA CYS A 91 6.62 23.61 -20.58
C CYS A 91 5.94 24.89 -21.07
N THR A 92 6.08 25.22 -22.35
CA THR A 92 5.42 26.36 -22.97
C THR A 92 4.08 25.91 -23.55
N LYS A 93 3.01 26.65 -23.27
CA LYS A 93 1.65 26.38 -23.72
C LYS A 93 1.31 27.16 -24.99
N ALA A 94 0.21 26.79 -25.65
CA ALA A 94 -0.24 27.42 -26.88
C ALA A 94 -0.52 28.94 -26.74
N ASP A 95 -0.85 29.41 -25.54
CA ASP A 95 -1.07 30.83 -25.22
C ASP A 95 0.24 31.61 -24.97
N GLY A 96 1.40 30.96 -25.09
CA GLY A 96 2.72 31.54 -24.84
C GLY A 96 3.13 31.55 -23.37
N SER A 97 2.27 31.13 -22.43
CA SER A 97 2.65 30.99 -21.02
C SER A 97 3.59 29.80 -20.83
N ALA A 98 4.52 29.91 -19.88
CA ALA A 98 5.48 28.85 -19.57
C ALA A 98 5.38 28.42 -18.10
N SER A 99 5.43 27.11 -17.87
CA SER A 99 5.50 26.50 -16.54
C SER A 99 6.81 25.78 -16.36
N GLY A 100 7.55 26.11 -15.31
CA GLY A 100 8.84 25.48 -15.04
C GLY A 100 8.66 24.11 -14.39
N ILE A 101 9.23 23.08 -15.00
CA ILE A 101 9.28 21.72 -14.46
C ILE A 101 10.65 21.50 -13.83
N ASN A 102 10.66 21.08 -12.57
CA ASN A 102 11.84 20.74 -11.78
C ASN A 102 11.55 19.47 -10.98
N ASN A 103 12.03 18.32 -11.43
CA ASN A 103 11.87 17.05 -10.74
C ASN A 103 13.21 16.29 -10.69
N CYS A 104 13.24 15.22 -9.91
CA CYS A 104 14.32 14.26 -9.91
C CYS A 104 13.74 12.85 -10.02
N HIS A 105 13.99 12.21 -11.16
CA HIS A 105 13.60 10.82 -11.38
C HIS A 105 14.53 9.90 -10.59
N ILE A 106 13.95 8.84 -10.03
CA ILE A 106 14.67 7.77 -9.36
C ILE A 106 14.74 6.59 -10.30
N GLN A 107 15.96 6.23 -10.68
CA GLN A 107 16.25 5.24 -11.70
C GLN A 107 17.00 4.04 -11.13
N TYR A 108 17.06 2.97 -11.90
CA TYR A 108 17.95 1.84 -11.63
C TYR A 108 18.64 1.43 -12.92
N ALA A 109 19.96 1.26 -12.87
CA ALA A 109 20.79 0.87 -14.03
C ALA A 109 20.52 1.72 -15.30
N GLY A 110 20.35 3.04 -15.12
CA GLY A 110 20.15 4.00 -16.21
C GLY A 110 18.76 4.00 -16.86
N ARG A 111 17.79 3.28 -16.29
CA ARG A 111 16.39 3.26 -16.75
C ARG A 111 15.41 3.65 -15.64
N GLU A 112 14.22 4.07 -16.06
CA GLU A 112 13.09 4.22 -15.14
C GLU A 112 12.74 2.88 -14.49
N ILE A 113 12.28 2.97 -13.25
CA ILE A 113 11.73 1.83 -12.51
C ILE A 113 10.37 1.47 -13.12
N THR A 114 10.17 0.20 -13.44
CA THR A 114 8.97 -0.26 -14.15
C THR A 114 7.73 -0.24 -13.26
N ALA A 115 6.54 -0.28 -13.87
CA ALA A 115 5.28 -0.35 -13.13
C ALA A 115 5.20 -1.56 -12.18
N ASP A 116 5.73 -2.71 -12.59
CA ASP A 116 5.83 -3.92 -11.75
C ASP A 116 6.77 -3.71 -10.55
N GLU A 117 7.96 -3.14 -10.78
CA GLU A 117 8.91 -2.84 -9.71
C GLU A 117 8.41 -1.76 -8.75
N LEU A 118 7.44 -0.94 -9.17
CA LEU A 118 6.73 0.06 -8.38
C LEU A 118 5.47 -0.47 -7.69
N TRP A 119 5.23 -1.78 -7.73
CA TRP A 119 4.10 -2.44 -7.04
C TRP A 119 2.72 -1.97 -7.51
N LEU A 120 2.61 -1.43 -8.74
CA LEU A 120 1.33 -0.99 -9.30
C LEU A 120 0.37 -2.15 -9.64
N PRO A 121 0.85 -3.33 -10.09
CA PRO A 121 0.00 -4.51 -10.22
C PRO A 121 -0.57 -4.98 -8.89
N GLU A 122 0.24 -5.02 -7.83
CA GLU A 122 -0.20 -5.40 -6.48
C GLU A 122 -1.19 -4.41 -5.89
N LEU A 123 -1.02 -3.12 -6.14
CA LEU A 123 -2.01 -2.10 -5.78
C LEU A 123 -3.37 -2.40 -6.40
N LYS A 124 -3.40 -2.78 -7.69
CA LYS A 124 -4.63 -3.16 -8.39
C LYS A 124 -5.22 -4.43 -7.79
N GLN A 125 -4.40 -5.46 -7.57
CA GLN A 125 -4.84 -6.73 -7.03
C GLN A 125 -5.44 -6.56 -5.64
N ARG A 126 -4.79 -5.78 -4.77
CA ARG A 126 -5.31 -5.43 -3.44
C ARG A 126 -6.69 -4.78 -3.49
N ALA A 127 -6.94 -3.92 -4.47
CA ALA A 127 -8.26 -3.31 -4.63
C ALA A 127 -9.33 -4.35 -5.03
N ILE A 128 -8.96 -5.31 -5.89
CA ILE A 128 -9.84 -6.43 -6.28
C ILE A 128 -10.12 -7.34 -5.07
N ASP A 129 -9.09 -7.69 -4.30
CA ASP A 129 -9.19 -8.57 -3.13
C ASP A 129 -10.07 -7.96 -2.03
N LEU A 130 -10.08 -6.62 -1.93
CA LEU A 130 -10.97 -5.87 -1.05
C LEU A 130 -12.41 -5.71 -1.60
N GLY A 131 -12.72 -6.33 -2.75
CA GLY A 131 -14.07 -6.38 -3.32
C GLY A 131 -14.48 -5.16 -4.12
N HIS A 132 -13.54 -4.29 -4.52
CA HIS A 132 -13.87 -3.14 -5.37
C HIS A 132 -14.07 -3.55 -6.84
N ASP A 133 -15.04 -2.93 -7.53
CA ASP A 133 -15.22 -3.08 -8.99
C ASP A 133 -14.12 -2.26 -9.71
N ILE A 134 -13.08 -2.95 -10.17
CA ILE A 134 -11.95 -2.35 -10.89
C ILE A 134 -12.10 -2.56 -12.39
N ARG A 135 -12.14 -1.47 -13.14
CA ARG A 135 -12.29 -1.51 -14.61
C ARG A 135 -11.10 -0.93 -15.33
N TYR A 136 -10.81 -1.50 -16.50
CA TYR A 136 -9.81 -0.98 -17.41
C TYR A 136 -10.20 0.40 -17.95
N SER A 137 -9.25 1.31 -18.06
CA SER A 137 -9.47 2.63 -18.65
C SER A 137 -8.21 3.08 -19.39
N ALA A 138 -8.24 2.96 -20.71
CA ALA A 138 -7.10 3.36 -21.56
C ALA A 138 -6.72 4.84 -21.38
N ILE A 139 -7.70 5.68 -21.04
CA ILE A 139 -7.53 7.13 -20.86
C ILE A 139 -7.04 7.51 -19.46
N SER A 140 -7.11 6.62 -18.47
CA SER A 140 -6.57 6.91 -17.15
C SER A 140 -5.04 6.77 -17.12
N ASP A 141 -4.43 7.45 -16.16
CA ASP A 141 -2.97 7.50 -15.97
C ASP A 141 -2.42 6.12 -15.64
N ILE A 142 -3.12 5.38 -14.77
CA ILE A 142 -2.74 4.02 -14.31
C ILE A 142 -3.31 2.89 -15.19
N GLY A 143 -4.20 3.20 -16.14
CA GLY A 143 -4.79 2.22 -17.05
C GLY A 143 -6.01 1.46 -16.48
N TRP A 144 -6.40 1.73 -15.24
CA TRP A 144 -7.59 1.19 -14.58
C TRP A 144 -8.15 2.20 -13.56
N GLY A 145 -9.28 1.90 -12.94
CA GLY A 145 -9.82 2.68 -11.83
C GLY A 145 -11.00 2.01 -11.14
N PHE A 146 -11.41 2.60 -10.00
CA PHE A 146 -12.59 2.22 -9.21
C PHE A 146 -13.85 2.66 -9.94
N TYR A 147 -14.69 1.70 -10.31
CA TYR A 147 -15.92 1.96 -11.07
C TYR A 147 -17.12 2.23 -10.15
N GLY A 148 -18.03 3.05 -10.66
CA GLY A 148 -19.38 3.24 -10.13
C GLY A 148 -20.33 3.70 -11.23
N ALA A 149 -21.62 3.44 -11.09
CA ALA A 149 -22.64 3.94 -12.01
C ALA A 149 -22.75 5.48 -11.91
N THR A 150 -22.45 6.03 -10.74
CA THR A 150 -22.33 7.49 -10.53
C THR A 150 -20.89 7.90 -10.23
N THR A 151 -20.63 9.21 -10.34
CA THR A 151 -19.32 9.77 -9.94
C THR A 151 -19.04 9.59 -8.46
N GLY A 152 -20.09 9.57 -7.63
CA GLY A 152 -20.03 9.38 -6.18
C GLY A 152 -19.63 7.96 -5.83
N GLU A 153 -20.33 6.96 -6.36
CA GLU A 153 -20.02 5.54 -6.12
C GLU A 153 -18.58 5.18 -6.50
N ALA A 154 -18.11 5.68 -7.65
CA ALA A 154 -16.74 5.46 -8.09
C ALA A 154 -15.72 6.12 -7.14
N TYR A 155 -16.05 7.28 -6.57
CA TYR A 155 -15.21 7.97 -5.59
C TYR A 155 -15.23 7.23 -4.25
N ASP A 156 -16.40 6.80 -3.79
CA ASP A 156 -16.58 6.06 -2.53
C ASP A 156 -15.76 4.76 -2.53
N GLY A 157 -15.69 4.07 -3.67
CA GLY A 157 -14.81 2.91 -3.85
C GLY A 157 -13.34 3.25 -3.63
N LEU A 158 -12.84 4.33 -4.25
CA LEU A 158 -11.46 4.80 -4.07
C LEU A 158 -11.21 5.27 -2.62
N ASP A 159 -12.13 6.06 -2.04
CA ASP A 159 -12.02 6.60 -0.68
C ASP A 159 -12.00 5.49 0.37
N SER A 160 -12.88 4.49 0.21
CA SER A 160 -12.86 3.28 1.04
C SER A 160 -11.52 2.54 0.92
N PHE A 161 -10.99 2.37 -0.30
CA PHE A 161 -9.70 1.73 -0.51
C PHE A 161 -8.55 2.48 0.18
N MET A 162 -8.51 3.82 0.05
CA MET A 162 -7.50 4.66 0.70
C MET A 162 -7.56 4.56 2.23
N LYS A 163 -8.77 4.57 2.80
CA LYS A 163 -8.98 4.42 4.25
C LYS A 163 -8.57 3.05 4.77
N THR A 164 -8.84 1.98 4.02
CA THR A 164 -8.53 0.61 4.41
C THR A 164 -7.04 0.29 4.28
N THR A 165 -6.39 0.76 3.21
CA THR A 165 -4.99 0.40 2.92
C THR A 165 -3.97 1.43 3.40
N GLY A 166 -4.40 2.66 3.67
CA GLY A 166 -3.51 3.77 3.97
C GLY A 166 -2.75 4.32 2.75
N VAL A 167 -3.06 3.85 1.52
CA VAL A 167 -2.49 4.41 0.29
C VAL A 167 -3.03 5.82 0.07
N ILE A 168 -2.13 6.79 -0.11
CA ILE A 168 -2.46 8.20 -0.29
C ILE A 168 -2.00 8.65 -1.66
N GLY A 169 -2.85 9.38 -2.37
CA GLY A 169 -2.52 9.91 -3.68
C GLY A 169 -3.54 10.93 -4.17
N SER A 170 -3.26 11.48 -5.34
CA SER A 170 -4.26 12.23 -6.09
C SER A 170 -4.88 11.33 -7.15
N ALA A 171 -6.17 11.49 -7.37
CA ALA A 171 -6.92 10.74 -8.36
C ALA A 171 -7.68 11.68 -9.30
N ARG A 172 -8.09 11.14 -10.44
CA ARG A 172 -8.92 11.84 -11.42
C ARG A 172 -10.06 10.94 -11.85
N ARG A 173 -11.19 11.56 -12.11
CA ARG A 173 -12.38 10.94 -12.68
C ARG A 173 -12.29 10.85 -14.19
N TYR A 174 -12.74 9.72 -14.73
CA TYR A 174 -12.88 9.48 -16.17
C TYR A 174 -14.27 8.90 -16.48
N PRO A 175 -14.96 9.36 -17.53
CA PRO A 175 -16.14 8.69 -18.04
C PRO A 175 -15.81 7.25 -18.48
N HIS A 176 -16.71 6.30 -18.21
CA HIS A 176 -16.51 4.90 -18.57
C HIS A 176 -17.84 4.19 -18.84
N GLY A 177 -18.18 4.01 -20.12
CA GLY A 177 -19.47 3.43 -20.52
C GLY A 177 -20.63 4.27 -19.99
N SER A 178 -21.55 3.62 -19.27
CA SER A 178 -22.69 4.28 -18.60
C SER A 178 -22.35 4.90 -17.24
N GLY A 179 -21.11 4.79 -16.77
CA GLY A 179 -20.69 5.26 -15.44
C GLY A 179 -19.35 5.98 -15.46
N TYR A 180 -18.61 5.86 -14.36
CA TYR A 180 -17.34 6.55 -14.16
C TYR A 180 -16.31 5.63 -13.53
N VAL A 181 -15.03 5.95 -13.77
CA VAL A 181 -13.91 5.40 -13.02
C VAL A 181 -13.13 6.52 -12.33
N TRP A 182 -12.77 6.32 -11.06
CA TRP A 182 -11.77 7.11 -10.37
C TRP A 182 -10.44 6.37 -10.37
N ALA A 183 -9.39 7.03 -10.84
CA ALA A 183 -8.08 6.41 -11.04
C ALA A 183 -6.97 7.26 -10.45
N TYR A 184 -5.98 6.63 -9.84
CA TYR A 184 -4.79 7.31 -9.35
C TYR A 184 -4.04 7.99 -10.49
N ARG A 185 -3.73 9.27 -10.27
CA ARG A 185 -2.85 10.08 -11.11
C ARG A 185 -1.44 10.16 -10.52
N MET A 186 -1.37 10.22 -9.19
CA MET A 186 -0.13 10.27 -8.42
C MET A 186 -0.36 9.57 -7.09
N ILE A 187 0.65 8.84 -6.61
CA ILE A 187 0.62 8.13 -5.32
C ILE A 187 1.85 8.55 -4.53
N TYR A 188 1.73 8.81 -3.23
CA TYR A 188 2.88 9.09 -2.39
C TYR A 188 3.66 7.80 -2.11
N ALA A 189 4.96 7.82 -2.36
CA ALA A 189 5.82 6.64 -2.21
C ALA A 189 5.80 6.10 -0.77
N TYR A 190 5.74 6.99 0.23
CA TYR A 190 5.67 6.62 1.65
C TYR A 190 4.42 5.79 2.00
N SER A 191 3.32 5.96 1.24
CA SER A 191 2.05 5.27 1.48
C SER A 191 1.96 3.88 0.84
N MET A 192 2.93 3.52 -0.01
CA MET A 192 2.96 2.22 -0.70
C MET A 192 3.47 1.07 0.17
N VAL A 193 3.94 1.35 1.39
CA VAL A 193 4.46 0.33 2.31
C VAL A 193 3.44 -0.79 2.54
N GLY A 194 2.16 -0.46 2.81
CA GLY A 194 1.08 -1.42 3.05
C GLY A 194 0.61 -2.21 1.81
N ILE A 195 1.12 -1.87 0.63
CA ILE A 195 0.93 -2.64 -0.61
C ILE A 195 2.14 -3.53 -0.88
N SER A 196 3.34 -3.06 -0.52
CA SER A 196 4.59 -3.81 -0.72
C SER A 196 4.89 -4.86 0.34
N GLU A 197 4.15 -4.82 1.45
CA GLU A 197 4.16 -5.85 2.47
C GLU A 197 3.09 -6.89 2.16
N PRO A 198 3.35 -8.19 2.37
CA PRO A 198 2.36 -9.23 2.16
C PRO A 198 1.07 -8.87 2.90
N ALA A 199 -0.07 -9.05 2.23
CA ALA A 199 -1.31 -9.16 2.97
C ALA A 199 -1.21 -10.43 3.80
N HIS A 200 -1.10 -10.27 5.12
CA HIS A 200 -1.19 -11.40 6.03
C HIS A 200 -2.64 -11.89 6.06
N ASP A 201 -3.03 -12.66 5.05
CA ASP A 201 -4.22 -13.49 5.15
C ASP A 201 -3.91 -14.53 6.22
N THR A 202 -4.71 -14.61 7.27
CA THR A 202 -4.36 -15.43 8.42
C THR A 202 -4.97 -16.82 8.32
N ALA A 203 -4.15 -17.87 8.43
CA ALA A 203 -4.62 -19.22 8.74
C ALA A 203 -4.80 -19.38 10.25
N LEU A 204 -5.93 -19.95 10.66
CA LEU A 204 -6.29 -20.16 12.06
C LEU A 204 -6.55 -21.64 12.33
N SER A 205 -5.83 -22.20 13.30
CA SER A 205 -6.23 -23.46 13.94
C SER A 205 -6.89 -23.16 15.28
N ILE A 206 -8.01 -23.81 15.59
CA ILE A 206 -8.70 -23.69 16.88
C ILE A 206 -8.90 -25.09 17.45
N ALA A 207 -8.50 -25.28 18.70
CA ALA A 207 -8.82 -26.46 19.49
C ALA A 207 -9.41 -26.04 20.84
N ILE A 208 -10.20 -26.93 21.44
CA ILE A 208 -10.61 -26.84 22.84
C ILE A 208 -9.85 -27.92 23.59
N THR A 209 -9.11 -27.52 24.61
CA THR A 209 -8.25 -28.43 25.38
C THR A 209 -8.51 -28.35 26.89
N ASP A 210 -8.15 -29.40 27.61
CA ASP A 210 -8.04 -29.39 29.06
C ASP A 210 -6.80 -28.62 29.55
N GLU A 211 -6.59 -28.55 30.88
CA GLU A 211 -5.40 -27.92 31.50
C GLU A 211 -4.08 -28.58 31.11
N ALA A 212 -4.10 -29.86 30.72
CA ALA A 212 -2.94 -30.60 30.24
C ALA A 212 -2.70 -30.43 28.72
N GLY A 213 -3.55 -29.68 28.02
CA GLY A 213 -3.45 -29.45 26.58
C GLY A 213 -4.01 -30.57 25.71
N ASN A 214 -4.75 -31.53 26.28
CA ASN A 214 -5.39 -32.60 25.52
C ASN A 214 -6.67 -32.08 24.85
N PRO A 215 -6.93 -32.40 23.57
CA PRO A 215 -8.20 -32.08 22.92
C PRO A 215 -9.38 -32.70 23.66
N ILE A 216 -10.42 -31.91 23.91
CA ILE A 216 -11.66 -32.39 24.53
C ILE A 216 -12.85 -32.10 23.62
N THR A 217 -13.82 -33.02 23.59
CA THR A 217 -15.04 -32.92 22.76
C THR A 217 -16.30 -32.65 23.57
N GLU A 218 -16.20 -32.78 24.90
CA GLU A 218 -17.25 -32.50 25.86
C GLU A 218 -16.65 -31.87 27.12
N SER A 219 -17.45 -31.08 27.83
CA SER A 219 -17.09 -30.48 29.12
C SER A 219 -18.36 -30.12 29.89
N VAL A 220 -18.25 -30.02 31.21
CA VAL A 220 -19.38 -29.76 32.10
C VAL A 220 -19.47 -28.26 32.40
N VAL A 221 -20.69 -27.76 32.56
CA VAL A 221 -20.92 -26.38 33.05
C VAL A 221 -20.16 -26.15 34.36
N GLY A 222 -19.36 -25.10 34.40
CA GLY A 222 -18.50 -24.73 35.52
C GLY A 222 -17.03 -25.13 35.34
N GLU A 223 -16.70 -26.00 34.40
CA GLU A 223 -15.31 -26.36 34.11
C GLU A 223 -14.59 -25.26 33.33
N THR A 224 -13.30 -25.11 33.60
CA THR A 224 -12.41 -24.27 32.79
C THR A 224 -11.76 -25.12 31.71
N VAL A 225 -11.92 -24.70 30.47
CA VAL A 225 -11.26 -25.24 29.29
C VAL A 225 -10.39 -24.16 28.66
N TYR A 226 -9.52 -24.54 27.74
CA TYR A 226 -8.65 -23.61 27.03
C TYR A 226 -9.00 -23.61 25.55
N ILE A 227 -9.21 -22.41 24.99
CA ILE A 227 -9.31 -22.22 23.56
C ILE A 227 -7.91 -21.93 23.07
N THR A 228 -7.30 -22.92 22.45
CA THR A 228 -5.91 -22.88 21.98
C THR A 228 -5.86 -22.85 20.46
N GLY A 229 -4.75 -22.37 19.92
CA GLY A 229 -4.56 -22.35 18.48
C GLY A 229 -3.25 -21.73 18.06
N GLN A 230 -3.05 -21.67 16.75
CA GLN A 230 -1.92 -21.01 16.13
C GLN A 230 -2.44 -20.04 15.06
N LEU A 231 -1.90 -18.83 15.08
CA LEU A 231 -2.13 -17.83 14.05
C LEU A 231 -0.91 -17.77 13.13
N LYS A 232 -1.15 -18.01 11.84
CA LYS A 232 -0.12 -17.93 10.81
C LYS A 232 -0.56 -17.04 9.66
N ASP A 233 0.41 -16.52 8.94
CA ASP A 233 0.25 -16.06 7.57
C ASP A 233 -0.05 -17.27 6.66
N ILE A 234 -1.13 -17.23 5.89
CA ILE A 234 -1.55 -18.30 4.98
C ILE A 234 -0.68 -18.38 3.73
N VAL A 235 -0.06 -17.26 3.34
CA VAL A 235 0.74 -17.13 2.12
C VAL A 235 2.11 -17.76 2.35
N ASP A 236 2.74 -17.42 3.49
CA ASP A 236 4.11 -17.84 3.79
C ASP A 236 4.19 -19.01 4.80
N ASP A 237 3.05 -19.44 5.38
CA ASP A 237 2.95 -20.41 6.50
C ASP A 237 3.82 -20.01 7.72
N VAL A 238 4.07 -18.71 7.88
CA VAL A 238 4.87 -18.13 8.97
C VAL A 238 3.96 -17.74 10.12
N ALA A 239 4.34 -18.11 11.34
CA ALA A 239 3.63 -17.72 12.55
C ALA A 239 3.63 -16.20 12.76
N LEU A 240 2.47 -15.66 13.17
CA LEU A 240 2.30 -14.23 13.41
C LEU A 240 2.52 -13.89 14.88
N GLN A 241 3.52 -13.05 15.15
CA GLN A 241 3.84 -12.53 16.48
C GLN A 241 3.11 -11.20 16.76
N GLY A 242 2.71 -10.98 18.01
CA GLY A 242 2.14 -9.72 18.50
C GLY A 242 0.65 -9.52 18.18
N ALA A 243 -0.07 -10.56 17.75
CA ALA A 243 -1.50 -10.48 17.48
C ALA A 243 -2.30 -10.58 18.79
N LEU A 244 -3.23 -9.64 19.02
CA LEU A 244 -4.15 -9.68 20.15
C LEU A 244 -5.37 -10.54 19.79
N ILE A 245 -5.59 -11.58 20.57
CA ILE A 245 -6.73 -12.50 20.46
C ILE A 245 -7.71 -12.17 21.57
N THR A 246 -8.99 -12.00 21.23
CA THR A 246 -10.05 -11.67 22.20
C THR A 246 -11.18 -12.69 22.10
N LEU A 247 -11.56 -13.25 23.25
CA LEU A 247 -12.73 -14.10 23.35
C LEU A 247 -14.00 -13.25 23.44
N TYR A 248 -14.99 -13.58 22.62
CA TYR A 248 -16.33 -13.03 22.67
C TYR A 248 -17.31 -14.08 23.17
N ARG A 249 -18.14 -13.70 24.14
CA ARG A 249 -19.22 -14.52 24.68
C ARG A 249 -20.55 -13.90 24.27
N ASN A 250 -21.36 -14.64 23.51
CA ASN A 250 -22.67 -14.20 23.02
C ASN A 250 -22.61 -12.81 22.34
N GLY A 251 -21.57 -12.58 21.54
CA GLY A 251 -21.35 -11.33 20.82
C GLY A 251 -20.72 -10.20 21.62
N VAL A 252 -20.41 -10.39 22.91
CA VAL A 252 -19.79 -9.39 23.78
C VAL A 252 -18.33 -9.76 24.07
N ALA A 253 -17.41 -8.81 23.92
CA ALA A 253 -16.00 -9.02 24.24
C ALA A 253 -15.84 -9.33 25.74
N THR A 254 -15.09 -10.38 26.05
CA THR A 254 -14.75 -10.73 27.43
C THR A 254 -13.43 -10.06 27.85
N ALA A 255 -13.11 -10.10 29.15
CA ALA A 255 -11.78 -9.70 29.65
C ALA A 255 -10.69 -10.74 29.34
N ASN A 256 -11.05 -11.90 28.79
CA ASN A 256 -10.13 -12.98 28.48
C ASN A 256 -9.52 -12.72 27.09
N THR A 257 -8.26 -12.28 27.09
CA THR A 257 -7.46 -12.02 25.90
C THR A 257 -6.13 -12.74 26.00
N ASP A 258 -5.52 -13.02 24.86
CA ASP A 258 -4.14 -13.50 24.78
C ASP A 258 -3.39 -12.80 23.64
N ILE A 259 -2.07 -12.80 23.67
CA ILE A 259 -1.19 -12.23 22.64
C ILE A 259 -0.29 -13.35 22.12
N THR A 260 -0.09 -13.44 20.81
CA THR A 260 0.92 -14.34 20.24
C THR A 260 2.33 -13.83 20.55
N GLU A 261 2.82 -14.06 21.77
CA GLU A 261 4.01 -13.38 22.30
C GLU A 261 5.31 -13.70 21.57
N ASP A 262 5.41 -14.89 20.98
CA ASP A 262 6.64 -15.39 20.35
C ASP A 262 6.46 -15.71 18.86
N ALA A 263 7.57 -16.12 18.23
CA ALA A 263 7.60 -16.52 16.83
C ALA A 263 6.87 -17.85 16.55
N SER A 264 6.22 -18.47 17.53
CA SER A 264 5.40 -19.67 17.32
C SER A 264 3.97 -19.32 16.95
N GLY A 265 3.48 -18.10 17.23
CA GLY A 265 2.13 -17.67 16.87
C GLY A 265 1.03 -18.37 17.67
N ILE A 266 1.38 -19.04 18.77
CA ILE A 266 0.45 -19.80 19.61
C ILE A 266 -0.34 -18.85 20.52
N TYR A 267 -1.60 -19.18 20.76
CA TYR A 267 -2.42 -18.55 21.79
C TYR A 267 -3.18 -19.60 22.62
N SER A 268 -3.54 -19.22 23.85
CA SER A 268 -4.29 -20.03 24.82
C SER A 268 -5.14 -19.13 25.71
N ILE A 269 -6.46 -19.13 25.49
CA ILE A 269 -7.40 -18.32 26.27
C ILE A 269 -8.23 -19.22 27.20
N PRO A 270 -8.22 -19.00 28.52
CA PRO A 270 -9.09 -19.75 29.43
C PRO A 270 -10.55 -19.36 29.24
N TYR A 271 -11.43 -20.36 29.28
CA TYR A 271 -12.88 -20.22 29.16
C TYR A 271 -13.59 -21.13 30.16
N THR A 272 -14.40 -20.53 31.05
CA THR A 272 -15.29 -21.30 31.91
C THR A 272 -16.59 -21.60 31.17
N VAL A 273 -16.93 -22.89 31.04
CA VAL A 273 -18.13 -23.38 30.36
C VAL A 273 -19.36 -22.95 31.14
N VAL A 274 -20.31 -22.32 30.46
CA VAL A 274 -21.62 -21.96 31.01
C VAL A 274 -22.72 -22.45 30.07
N SER A 275 -23.92 -22.66 30.61
CA SER A 275 -25.05 -23.14 29.80
C SER A 275 -25.52 -22.08 28.81
N ALA A 276 -25.94 -22.53 27.62
CA ALA A 276 -26.49 -21.71 26.54
C ALA A 276 -25.54 -20.69 25.87
N ASP A 277 -24.22 -20.85 26.04
CA ASP A 277 -23.22 -19.98 25.43
C ASP A 277 -22.80 -20.40 24.02
N VAL A 278 -22.53 -19.40 23.18
CA VAL A 278 -21.88 -19.55 21.87
C VAL A 278 -20.59 -18.72 21.87
N PRO A 279 -19.46 -19.26 22.37
CA PRO A 279 -18.20 -18.55 22.35
C PRO A 279 -17.71 -18.39 20.90
N THR A 280 -17.19 -17.20 20.59
CA THR A 280 -16.55 -16.92 19.29
C THR A 280 -15.21 -16.22 19.54
N ILE A 281 -14.22 -16.51 18.71
CA ILE A 281 -12.92 -15.85 18.77
C ILE A 281 -12.87 -14.77 17.71
N ARG A 282 -12.43 -13.57 18.11
CA ARG A 282 -12.01 -12.53 17.18
C ARG A 282 -10.55 -12.22 17.42
N PHE A 283 -9.79 -12.13 16.35
CA PHE A 283 -8.43 -11.65 16.39
C PHE A 283 -8.39 -10.23 15.83
N LYS A 284 -7.46 -9.44 16.37
CA LYS A 284 -7.09 -8.15 15.81
C LYS A 284 -5.59 -8.15 15.60
N THR A 285 -5.17 -8.26 14.36
CA THR A 285 -3.77 -8.10 13.98
C THR A 285 -3.40 -6.63 14.12
N HIS A 286 -2.64 -6.32 15.15
CA HIS A 286 -1.94 -5.05 15.25
C HIS A 286 -0.58 -5.22 14.59
N PHE A 287 -0.42 -4.75 13.35
CA PHE A 287 0.91 -4.60 12.77
C PHE A 287 1.57 -3.42 13.47
N ALA A 288 2.39 -3.71 14.48
CA ALA A 288 3.31 -2.72 14.99
C ALA A 288 4.26 -2.37 13.83
N GLY A 289 4.15 -1.15 13.32
CA GLY A 289 5.18 -0.60 12.44
C GLY A 289 6.52 -0.72 13.16
N THR A 290 7.41 -1.55 12.60
CA THR A 290 8.83 -1.61 12.93
C THR A 290 9.62 -0.87 11.88
#